data_AF-A0A4P9XZG9-F1
#
_entry.id   AF-A0A4P9XZG9-F1
#
_cell.length_a   1.000
_cell.length_b   1.000
_cell.length_c   1.000
_cell.angle_alpha   90.00
_cell.angle_beta   90.00
_cell.angle_gamma   90.00
#
_symmetry.space_group_name_H-M   'P 1'
#
loop_
_entity.id
_entity.type
_entity.pdbx_description
1 polymer ?
#
loop_
_entity_poly.entity_id
_entity_poly.type
_entity_poly.pdbx_seq_one_letter_code
_entity_poly.pdbx_strand_id
1 'polypeptide(L)'
;ELSNLSNDEVTRRLRSKGEPIRLFGETEKQRRVRLRALEVIEERSEGQRNDFMKELEKVDEMVEKRAHAMKDGGASDAKRRRQENAYDQIHDSTISVEMLATDPDHVYRTVYIWAKRMLAEWELELEERPVEVKRSSQGRLQTATQRQSKEYLRPFFKLLKHKRMEPDVLARITEIVQYCMERNYMRANDSYLRLSIGNSPWPIGKQGLHIHERSAREKIFASQVAHVLNDETQRKWIQSIKRLMTFSQSKYPPDDLSKAIG
;
A
#
# COMPACT_ATOMS: atom_id res chain seq x y z
N GLU A 1 20.75 6.12 18.26
CA GLU A 1 21.47 4.88 17.90
C GLU A 1 21.74 4.68 16.39
N LEU A 2 21.30 5.56 15.49
CA LEU A 2 21.49 5.44 14.03
C LEU A 2 22.93 5.66 13.51
N SER A 3 23.87 6.11 14.36
CA SER A 3 25.22 6.52 13.94
C SER A 3 26.23 5.38 13.82
N ASN A 4 25.94 4.19 14.38
CA ASN A 4 26.97 3.15 14.59
C ASN A 4 26.76 1.84 13.80
N LEU A 5 25.78 1.78 12.90
CA LEU A 5 25.60 0.59 12.03
C LEU A 5 26.61 0.63 10.89
N SER A 6 27.45 -0.41 10.79
CA SER A 6 28.40 -0.55 9.68
C SER A 6 27.65 -0.74 8.36
N ASN A 7 28.28 -0.34 7.25
CA ASN A 7 27.67 -0.50 5.93
C ASN A 7 27.42 -1.96 5.55
N ASP A 8 28.21 -2.89 6.08
CA ASP A 8 28.05 -4.33 5.89
C ASP A 8 26.83 -4.87 6.66
N GLU A 9 26.61 -4.38 7.88
CA GLU A 9 25.42 -4.70 8.67
C GLU A 9 24.15 -4.23 7.95
N VAL A 10 24.18 -3.00 7.42
CA VAL A 10 23.06 -2.43 6.67
C VAL A 10 22.75 -3.27 5.42
N THR A 11 23.79 -3.67 4.69
CA THR A 11 23.66 -4.52 3.50
C THR A 11 23.08 -5.89 3.85
N ARG A 12 23.56 -6.51 4.92
CA ARG A 12 23.08 -7.83 5.37
C ARG A 12 21.60 -7.77 5.73
N ARG A 13 21.19 -6.75 6.49
CA ARG A 13 19.79 -6.60 6.94
C ARG A 13 18.83 -6.22 5.82
N LEU A 14 19.27 -5.40 4.86
CA LEU A 14 18.46 -5.12 3.66
C LEU A 14 18.28 -6.39 2.81
N ARG A 15 19.34 -7.18 2.62
CA ARG A 15 19.24 -8.48 1.93
C ARG A 15 18.32 -9.47 2.63
N SER A 16 18.40 -9.59 3.96
CA SER A 16 17.51 -10.49 4.70
C SER A 16 16.04 -10.09 4.60
N LYS A 17 15.77 -8.81 4.30
CA LYS A 17 14.42 -8.26 4.09
C LYS A 17 13.98 -8.30 2.62
N GLY A 18 14.81 -8.79 1.71
CA GLY A 18 14.51 -8.83 0.27
C GLY A 18 14.52 -7.45 -0.39
N GLU A 19 15.10 -6.44 0.25
CA GLU A 19 15.08 -5.05 -0.21
C GLU A 19 16.38 -4.71 -0.96
N PRO A 20 16.33 -3.85 -2.01
CA PRO A 20 17.52 -3.43 -2.73
C PRO A 20 18.60 -2.88 -1.79
N ILE A 21 19.84 -3.37 -1.94
CA ILE A 21 20.97 -3.00 -1.06
C ILE A 21 21.27 -1.50 -1.16
N ARG A 22 21.08 -0.91 -2.33
CA ARG A 22 21.28 0.51 -2.59
C ARG A 22 20.42 0.95 -3.77
N LEU A 23 19.72 2.07 -3.63
CA LEU A 23 18.98 2.71 -4.71
C LEU A 23 19.87 3.70 -5.47
N PHE A 24 19.53 4.00 -6.72
CA PHE A 24 20.28 4.97 -7.53
C PHE A 24 20.21 6.37 -6.90
N GLY A 25 21.37 7.03 -6.74
CA GLY A 25 21.46 8.32 -6.06
C GLY A 25 21.32 8.26 -4.53
N GLU A 26 21.17 7.07 -3.93
CA GLU A 26 21.03 6.91 -2.48
C GLU A 26 22.38 7.10 -1.76
N THR A 27 22.41 8.05 -0.82
CA THR A 27 23.52 8.26 0.12
C THR A 27 23.49 7.20 1.22
N GLU A 28 24.64 6.96 1.87
CA GLU A 28 24.70 5.97 2.96
C GLU A 28 23.76 6.29 4.12
N LYS A 29 23.57 7.59 4.40
CA LYS A 29 22.63 8.06 5.41
C LYS A 29 21.18 7.72 5.02
N GLN A 30 20.78 7.95 3.77
CA GLN A 30 19.44 7.59 3.27
C GLN A 30 19.21 6.09 3.33
N ARG A 31 20.21 5.28 2.97
CA ARG A 31 20.15 3.82 3.07
C ARG A 31 19.92 3.33 4.50
N ARG A 32 20.61 3.92 5.49
CA ARG A 32 20.41 3.60 6.93
C ARG A 32 19.02 3.99 7.42
N VAL A 33 18.51 5.15 6.98
CA VAL A 33 17.15 5.60 7.31
C VAL A 33 16.11 4.65 6.72
N ARG A 34 16.29 4.20 5.48
CA ARG A 34 15.41 3.20 4.85
C ARG A 34 15.42 1.87 5.61
N LEU A 35 16.60 1.36 5.96
CA LEU A 35 16.69 0.16 6.78
C LEU A 35 15.96 0.33 8.11
N ARG A 36 16.16 1.46 8.80
CA ARG A 36 15.48 1.71 10.08
C ARG A 36 13.97 1.82 9.92
N ALA A 37 13.51 2.43 8.83
CA ALA A 37 12.08 2.47 8.51
C ALA A 37 11.49 1.06 8.39
N LEU A 38 12.19 0.16 7.70
CA LEU A 38 11.79 -1.25 7.56
C LEU A 38 11.78 -2.00 8.90
N GLU A 39 12.81 -1.80 9.73
CA GLU A 39 12.90 -2.41 11.06
C GLU A 39 11.77 -1.94 11.99
N VAL A 40 11.48 -0.63 11.99
CA VAL A 40 10.38 -0.05 12.79
C VAL A 40 9.01 -0.59 12.35
N ILE A 41 8.84 -0.85 11.05
CA ILE A 41 7.62 -1.46 10.51
C ILE A 41 7.48 -2.91 11.01
N GLU A 42 8.57 -3.68 11.08
CA GLU A 42 8.57 -5.08 11.53
C GLU A 42 8.41 -5.25 13.04
N GLU A 43 9.14 -4.49 13.86
CA GLU A 43 9.04 -4.53 15.34
C GLU A 43 7.59 -4.27 15.80
N ARG A 44 6.85 -3.47 15.04
CA ARG A 44 5.44 -3.12 15.31
C ARG A 44 4.43 -4.14 14.76
N SER A 45 4.88 -5.23 14.14
CA SER A 45 4.05 -6.21 13.43
C SER A 45 3.85 -7.53 14.18
N GLU A 46 4.42 -7.72 15.38
CA GLU A 46 4.37 -8.99 16.12
C GLU A 46 2.94 -9.49 16.42
N GLY A 47 2.00 -8.59 16.72
CA GLY A 47 0.57 -8.93 16.94
C GLY A 47 -0.18 -9.40 15.70
N GLN A 48 0.37 -9.17 14.50
CA GLN A 48 -0.28 -9.55 13.23
C GLN A 48 -0.11 -11.03 12.89
N ARG A 49 0.81 -11.74 13.56
CA ARG A 49 1.07 -13.17 13.32
C ARG A 49 -0.16 -14.02 13.65
N ASN A 50 -0.88 -13.68 14.72
CA ASN A 50 -2.08 -14.43 15.13
C ASN A 50 -3.21 -14.29 14.09
N ASP A 51 -3.46 -13.06 13.64
CA ASP A 51 -4.44 -12.77 12.59
C ASP A 51 -4.09 -13.50 11.28
N PHE A 52 -2.78 -13.58 10.96
CA PHE A 52 -2.29 -14.29 9.79
C PHE A 52 -2.50 -15.80 9.86
N MET A 53 -2.11 -16.42 10.98
CA MET A 53 -2.29 -17.86 11.18
C MET A 53 -3.76 -18.27 11.10
N LYS A 54 -4.66 -17.44 11.65
CA LYS A 54 -6.11 -17.66 11.56
C LYS A 54 -6.65 -17.60 10.12
N GLU A 55 -6.17 -16.67 9.30
CA GLU A 55 -6.56 -16.64 7.89
C GLU A 55 -5.93 -17.79 7.08
N LEU A 56 -4.73 -18.23 7.45
CA LEU A 56 -4.09 -19.39 6.82
C LEU A 56 -4.87 -20.68 7.09
N GLU A 57 -5.27 -20.93 8.33
CA GLU A 57 -6.11 -22.07 8.72
C GLU A 57 -7.44 -22.09 7.97
N LYS A 58 -8.12 -20.93 7.86
CA LYS A 58 -9.35 -20.82 7.05
C LYS A 58 -9.12 -21.16 5.58
N VAL A 59 -7.97 -20.75 5.02
CA VAL A 59 -7.62 -21.07 3.63
C VAL A 59 -7.35 -22.56 3.48
N ASP A 60 -6.65 -23.18 4.43
CA ASP A 60 -6.43 -24.63 4.46
C ASP A 60 -7.75 -25.40 4.45
N GLU A 61 -8.67 -25.06 5.37
CA GLU A 61 -10.01 -25.66 5.39
C GLU A 61 -10.77 -25.46 4.09
N MET A 62 -10.69 -24.28 3.47
CA MET A 62 -11.36 -23.98 2.21
C MET A 62 -10.80 -24.83 1.07
N VAL A 63 -9.48 -25.03 1.03
CA VAL A 63 -8.81 -25.86 0.03
C VAL A 63 -9.20 -27.32 0.19
N GLU A 64 -9.27 -27.83 1.42
CA GLU A 64 -9.73 -29.19 1.73
C GLU A 64 -11.20 -29.39 1.35
N LYS A 65 -12.09 -28.48 1.76
CA LYS A 65 -13.52 -28.53 1.42
C LYS A 65 -13.75 -28.50 -0.10
N ARG A 66 -13.00 -27.65 -0.84
CA ARG A 66 -13.05 -27.58 -2.32
C ARG A 66 -12.44 -28.81 -2.99
N ALA A 67 -11.48 -29.49 -2.35
CA ALA A 67 -10.96 -30.76 -2.83
C ALA A 67 -12.01 -31.88 -2.73
N HIS A 68 -12.91 -31.80 -1.76
CA HIS A 68 -14.00 -32.77 -1.57
C HIS A 68 -15.27 -32.42 -2.37
N ALA A 69 -15.49 -31.15 -2.71
CA ALA A 69 -16.63 -30.67 -3.50
C ALA A 69 -16.27 -30.41 -4.97
N MET A 70 -15.93 -31.45 -5.73
CA MET A 70 -15.94 -31.37 -7.21
C MET A 70 -17.38 -31.50 -7.72
N LYS A 71 -18.16 -30.41 -7.71
CA LYS A 71 -19.34 -30.14 -8.58
C LYS A 71 -20.08 -28.89 -8.09
N ASP A 72 -19.84 -27.77 -8.77
CA ASP A 72 -20.85 -26.82 -9.29
C ASP A 72 -20.17 -25.48 -9.58
N GLY A 73 -19.88 -25.25 -10.86
CA GLY A 73 -19.38 -23.98 -11.37
C GLY A 73 -20.47 -23.34 -12.21
N GLY A 74 -21.19 -22.36 -11.65
CA GLY A 74 -22.19 -21.64 -12.45
C GLY A 74 -22.79 -20.39 -11.79
N ALA A 75 -22.91 -20.36 -10.46
CA ALA A 75 -23.61 -19.25 -9.79
C ALA A 75 -22.71 -18.05 -9.41
N SER A 76 -21.38 -18.20 -9.36
CA SER A 76 -20.49 -17.12 -8.90
C SER A 76 -20.14 -16.10 -9.99
N ASP A 77 -20.29 -16.48 -11.26
CA ASP A 77 -19.76 -15.72 -12.40
C ASP A 77 -20.63 -14.49 -12.76
N ALA A 78 -21.95 -14.59 -12.59
CA ALA A 78 -22.88 -13.48 -12.84
C ALA A 78 -22.78 -12.35 -11.80
N LYS A 79 -22.52 -12.68 -10.53
CA LYS A 79 -22.29 -11.69 -9.46
C LYS A 79 -20.90 -11.02 -9.61
N ARG A 80 -19.92 -11.76 -10.14
CA ARG A 80 -18.56 -11.29 -10.47
C ARG A 80 -18.55 -10.27 -11.59
N ARG A 81 -19.13 -10.58 -12.77
CA ARG A 81 -19.21 -9.65 -13.91
C ARG A 81 -19.90 -8.32 -13.57
N ARG A 82 -20.87 -8.36 -12.66
CA ARG A 82 -21.59 -7.16 -12.18
C ARG A 82 -20.72 -6.27 -11.27
N GLN A 83 -19.75 -6.85 -10.57
CA GLN A 83 -18.77 -6.10 -9.77
C GLN A 83 -17.65 -5.54 -10.65
N GLU A 84 -17.14 -6.33 -11.60
CA GLU A 84 -16.17 -5.92 -12.63
C GLU A 84 -16.63 -4.66 -13.38
N ASN A 85 -17.83 -4.71 -13.97
CA ASN A 85 -18.40 -3.59 -14.71
C ASN A 85 -18.63 -2.33 -13.87
N ALA A 86 -18.79 -2.47 -12.55
CA ALA A 86 -18.98 -1.33 -11.65
C ALA A 86 -17.67 -0.58 -11.34
N TYR A 87 -16.52 -1.25 -11.44
CA TYR A 87 -15.21 -0.62 -11.20
C TYR A 87 -14.58 -0.10 -12.51
N ASP A 88 -14.85 -0.73 -13.65
CA ASP A 88 -14.34 -0.30 -14.97
C ASP A 88 -14.97 1.01 -15.47
N GLN A 89 -16.23 1.30 -15.11
CA GLN A 89 -16.89 2.56 -15.50
C GLN A 89 -16.29 3.81 -14.83
N ILE A 90 -15.41 3.64 -13.84
CA ILE A 90 -14.79 4.73 -13.07
C ILE A 90 -13.28 4.80 -13.33
N HIS A 91 -12.82 4.16 -14.40
CA HIS A 91 -11.41 4.07 -14.81
C HIS A 91 -10.76 5.44 -15.09
N ASP A 92 -11.53 6.46 -15.48
CA ASP A 92 -10.99 7.69 -16.07
C ASP A 92 -10.93 8.88 -15.10
N SER A 93 -11.11 8.66 -13.80
CA SER A 93 -10.99 9.72 -12.80
C SER A 93 -9.50 9.96 -12.50
N THR A 94 -8.87 10.87 -13.24
CA THR A 94 -7.55 11.40 -12.87
C THR A 94 -7.64 12.01 -11.46
N ILE A 95 -6.64 11.79 -10.62
CA ILE A 95 -6.59 12.37 -9.26
C ILE A 95 -5.31 13.19 -9.08
N SER A 96 -5.43 14.35 -8.42
CA SER A 96 -4.30 15.19 -8.04
C SER A 96 -4.48 15.70 -6.62
N VAL A 97 -3.37 15.98 -5.94
CA VAL A 97 -3.38 16.58 -4.59
C VAL A 97 -4.06 17.96 -4.59
N GLU A 98 -4.00 18.68 -5.70
CA GLU A 98 -4.66 19.98 -5.87
C GLU A 98 -6.18 19.88 -5.76
N MET A 99 -6.77 18.73 -6.12
CA MET A 99 -8.20 18.48 -5.96
C MET A 99 -8.63 18.31 -4.50
N LEU A 100 -7.72 18.10 -3.53
CA LEU A 100 -8.10 18.17 -2.11
C LEU A 100 -8.59 19.57 -1.71
N ALA A 101 -8.12 20.63 -2.39
CA ALA A 101 -8.55 21.99 -2.08
C ALA A 101 -9.87 22.37 -2.79
N THR A 102 -10.17 21.73 -3.93
CA THR A 102 -11.31 22.09 -4.78
C THR A 102 -12.50 21.15 -4.61
N ASP A 103 -12.28 19.83 -4.57
CA ASP A 103 -13.31 18.82 -4.36
C ASP A 103 -12.76 17.63 -3.52
N PRO A 104 -12.73 17.78 -2.17
CA PRO A 104 -12.34 16.71 -1.27
C PRO A 104 -13.20 15.45 -1.44
N ASP A 105 -14.47 15.60 -1.81
CA ASP A 105 -15.40 14.48 -1.95
C ASP A 105 -15.04 13.59 -3.13
N HIS A 106 -14.61 14.19 -4.24
CA HIS A 106 -14.05 13.46 -5.36
C HIS A 106 -12.81 12.66 -4.94
N VAL A 107 -11.89 13.27 -4.19
CA VAL A 107 -10.69 12.58 -3.66
C VAL A 107 -11.08 11.35 -2.82
N TYR A 108 -11.99 11.50 -1.86
CA TYR A 108 -12.48 10.37 -1.05
C TYR A 108 -13.10 9.26 -1.90
N ARG A 109 -13.91 9.61 -2.90
CA ARG A 109 -14.54 8.63 -3.81
C ARG A 109 -13.49 7.90 -4.64
N THR A 110 -12.57 8.63 -5.27
CA THR A 110 -11.58 8.07 -6.18
C THR A 110 -10.60 7.14 -5.44
N VAL A 111 -10.12 7.54 -4.26
CA VAL A 111 -9.30 6.67 -3.40
C VAL A 111 -10.07 5.42 -2.98
N TYR A 112 -11.35 5.56 -2.59
CA TYR A 112 -12.19 4.43 -2.21
C TYR A 112 -12.37 3.43 -3.35
N ILE A 113 -12.68 3.93 -4.55
CA ILE A 113 -12.91 3.12 -5.74
C ILE A 113 -11.64 2.40 -6.17
N TRP A 114 -10.51 3.12 -6.24
CA TRP A 114 -9.22 2.52 -6.57
C TRP A 114 -8.85 1.38 -5.63
N ALA A 115 -8.94 1.60 -4.31
CA ALA A 115 -8.59 0.58 -3.33
C ALA A 115 -9.54 -0.64 -3.38
N LYS A 116 -10.83 -0.41 -3.64
CA LYS A 116 -11.80 -1.50 -3.85
C LYS A 116 -11.50 -2.30 -5.11
N ARG A 117 -11.17 -1.62 -6.21
CA ARG A 117 -10.80 -2.23 -7.48
C ARG A 117 -9.55 -3.09 -7.34
N MET A 118 -8.47 -2.57 -6.76
CA MET A 118 -7.24 -3.35 -6.54
C MET A 118 -7.47 -4.58 -5.67
N LEU A 119 -8.30 -4.49 -4.63
CA LEU A 119 -8.68 -5.68 -3.83
C LEU A 119 -9.47 -6.71 -4.63
N ALA A 120 -10.41 -6.25 -5.47
CA ALA A 120 -11.27 -7.12 -6.26
C ALA A 120 -10.47 -7.83 -7.37
N GLU A 121 -9.62 -7.08 -8.09
CA GLU A 121 -8.71 -7.64 -9.09
C GLU A 121 -7.73 -8.63 -8.47
N TRP A 122 -7.21 -8.36 -7.27
CA TRP A 122 -6.33 -9.29 -6.56
C TRP A 122 -7.06 -10.58 -6.16
N GLU A 123 -8.29 -10.47 -5.66
CA GLU A 123 -9.13 -11.64 -5.33
C GLU A 123 -9.44 -12.48 -6.57
N LEU A 124 -9.76 -11.83 -7.69
CA LEU A 124 -10.03 -12.48 -8.97
C LEU A 124 -8.79 -13.25 -9.46
N GLU A 125 -7.63 -12.59 -9.48
CA GLU A 125 -6.39 -13.22 -9.94
C GLU A 125 -5.98 -14.41 -9.05
N LEU A 126 -6.29 -14.38 -7.76
CA LEU A 126 -6.09 -15.53 -6.87
C LEU A 126 -7.04 -16.69 -7.20
N GLU A 127 -8.29 -16.39 -7.54
CA GLU A 127 -9.32 -17.36 -7.85
C GLU A 127 -9.23 -17.90 -9.29
N GLU A 128 -8.55 -17.24 -10.21
CA GLU A 128 -8.35 -17.75 -11.58
C GLU A 128 -7.18 -18.74 -11.70
N ARG A 129 -6.36 -18.86 -10.65
CA ARG A 129 -5.20 -19.76 -10.66
C ARG A 129 -5.60 -21.24 -10.81
N PRO A 130 -4.73 -22.05 -11.44
CA PRO A 130 -4.89 -23.50 -11.45
C PRO A 130 -5.02 -24.07 -10.03
N VAL A 131 -5.78 -25.15 -9.89
CA VAL A 131 -6.07 -25.78 -8.59
C VAL A 131 -4.78 -26.23 -7.90
N GLU A 132 -3.80 -26.66 -8.67
CA GLU A 132 -2.47 -27.08 -8.23
C GLU A 132 -1.73 -25.91 -7.55
N VAL A 133 -1.76 -24.72 -8.17
CA VAL A 133 -1.16 -23.51 -7.63
C VAL A 133 -1.90 -23.06 -6.37
N LYS A 134 -3.23 -23.13 -6.35
CA LYS A 134 -4.04 -22.79 -5.16
C LYS A 134 -3.75 -23.70 -3.97
N ARG A 135 -3.50 -24.99 -4.21
CA ARG A 135 -3.14 -25.98 -3.18
C ARG A 135 -1.70 -25.84 -2.69
N SER A 136 -0.80 -25.32 -3.53
CA SER A 136 0.58 -25.09 -3.13
C SER A 136 0.68 -24.22 -1.89
N SER A 137 1.71 -24.43 -1.07
CA SER A 137 1.95 -23.62 0.14
C SER A 137 2.05 -22.13 -0.20
N GLN A 138 2.65 -21.77 -1.34
CA GLN A 138 2.75 -20.39 -1.82
C GLN A 138 1.37 -19.82 -2.19
N GLY A 139 0.52 -20.57 -2.89
CA GLY A 139 -0.83 -20.13 -3.25
C GLY A 139 -1.72 -19.93 -2.04
N ARG A 140 -1.62 -20.81 -1.05
CA ARG A 140 -2.30 -20.67 0.25
C ARG A 140 -1.85 -19.43 1.00
N LEU A 141 -0.53 -19.20 1.08
CA LEU A 141 0.05 -18.01 1.71
C LEU A 141 -0.44 -16.71 1.06
N GLN A 142 -0.45 -16.65 -0.28
CA GLN A 142 -0.91 -15.48 -1.03
C GLN A 142 -2.41 -15.22 -0.83
N THR A 143 -3.22 -16.29 -0.77
CA THR A 143 -4.65 -16.19 -0.48
C THR A 143 -4.91 -15.70 0.94
N ALA A 144 -4.21 -16.24 1.94
CA ALA A 144 -4.32 -15.79 3.33
C ALA A 144 -3.90 -14.32 3.48
N THR A 145 -2.81 -13.92 2.79
CA THR A 145 -2.33 -12.54 2.77
C THR A 145 -3.37 -11.58 2.19
N GLN A 146 -4.03 -11.93 1.08
CA GLN A 146 -5.06 -11.10 0.48
C GLN A 146 -6.27 -10.96 1.41
N ARG A 147 -6.72 -12.06 2.03
CA ARG A 147 -7.85 -12.04 2.97
C ARG A 147 -7.56 -11.20 4.21
N GLN A 148 -6.37 -11.36 4.79
CA GLN A 148 -5.92 -10.52 5.91
C GLN A 148 -5.93 -9.04 5.51
N SER A 149 -5.40 -8.71 4.33
CA SER A 149 -5.37 -7.33 3.83
C SER A 149 -6.79 -6.75 3.64
N LYS A 150 -7.72 -7.57 3.14
CA LYS A 150 -9.14 -7.22 2.98
C LYS A 150 -9.81 -6.93 4.33
N GLU A 151 -9.51 -7.71 5.36
CA GLU A 151 -10.00 -7.48 6.73
C GLU A 151 -9.41 -6.19 7.32
N TYR A 152 -8.10 -6.00 7.21
CA TYR A 152 -7.41 -4.81 7.72
C TYR A 152 -7.87 -3.52 7.04
N LEU A 153 -8.25 -3.55 5.76
CA LEU A 153 -8.76 -2.38 5.04
C LEU A 153 -10.22 -2.01 5.36
N ARG A 154 -10.97 -2.83 6.10
CA ARG A 154 -12.35 -2.50 6.53
C ARG A 154 -12.47 -1.15 7.26
N PRO A 155 -11.68 -0.85 8.31
CA PRO A 155 -11.69 0.46 8.97
C PRO A 155 -11.33 1.59 8.01
N PHE A 156 -10.35 1.39 7.12
CA PHE A 156 -9.97 2.37 6.10
C PHE A 156 -11.15 2.75 5.19
N PHE A 157 -11.89 1.77 4.67
CA PHE A 157 -13.07 2.04 3.85
C PHE A 157 -14.18 2.77 4.61
N LYS A 158 -14.35 2.50 5.92
CA LYS A 158 -15.29 3.24 6.76
C LYS A 158 -14.85 4.71 6.92
N LEU A 159 -13.56 4.96 7.15
CA LEU A 159 -13.00 6.31 7.26
C LEU A 159 -13.22 7.13 5.97
N LEU A 160 -13.00 6.52 4.80
CA LEU A 160 -13.26 7.17 3.51
C LEU A 160 -14.74 7.46 3.29
N LYS A 161 -15.62 6.49 3.57
CA LYS A 161 -17.08 6.64 3.40
C LYS A 161 -17.65 7.73 4.30
N HIS A 162 -17.14 7.86 5.52
CA HIS A 162 -17.56 8.87 6.48
C HIS A 162 -16.79 10.19 6.38
N LYS A 163 -15.79 10.28 5.49
CA LYS A 163 -14.92 11.45 5.31
C LYS A 163 -14.30 11.94 6.63
N ARG A 164 -13.83 11.00 7.45
CA ARG A 164 -13.24 11.26 8.79
C ARG A 164 -11.73 11.09 8.83
N MET A 165 -11.09 11.10 7.66
CA MET A 165 -9.65 10.91 7.58
C MET A 165 -8.94 12.25 7.80
N GLU A 166 -7.87 12.25 8.59
CA GLU A 166 -7.03 13.43 8.78
C GLU A 166 -6.52 13.98 7.44
N PRO A 167 -6.56 15.31 7.20
CA PRO A 167 -6.19 15.90 5.92
C PRO A 167 -4.77 15.52 5.45
N ASP A 168 -3.80 15.51 6.37
CA ASP A 168 -2.41 15.13 6.06
C ASP A 168 -2.29 13.67 5.60
N VAL A 169 -3.07 12.77 6.21
CA VAL A 169 -3.09 11.35 5.88
C VAL A 169 -3.78 11.14 4.53
N LEU A 170 -4.90 11.82 4.31
CA LEU A 170 -5.62 11.79 3.05
C LEU A 170 -4.74 12.30 1.89
N ALA A 171 -4.02 13.40 2.08
CA ALA A 171 -3.11 13.95 1.07
C ALA A 171 -2.03 12.93 0.68
N ARG A 172 -1.39 12.29 1.66
CA ARG A 172 -0.37 11.24 1.42
C ARG A 172 -0.96 10.04 0.68
N ILE A 173 -2.13 9.56 1.09
CA ILE A 173 -2.79 8.43 0.41
C ILE A 173 -3.16 8.81 -1.03
N THR A 174 -3.59 10.05 -1.24
CA THR A 174 -3.91 10.58 -2.57
C THR A 174 -2.69 10.59 -3.48
N GLU A 175 -1.52 11.03 -2.98
CA GLU A 175 -0.26 10.93 -3.73
C GLU A 175 0.07 9.48 -4.09
N ILE A 176 -0.07 8.55 -3.16
CA ILE A 176 0.20 7.11 -3.41
C ILE A 176 -0.70 6.61 -4.54
N VAL A 177 -2.00 6.87 -4.46
CA VAL A 177 -2.98 6.42 -5.46
C VAL A 177 -2.70 7.06 -6.81
N GLN A 178 -2.44 8.38 -6.85
CA GLN A 178 -2.07 9.10 -8.06
C GLN A 178 -0.86 8.47 -8.73
N TYR A 179 0.24 8.27 -8.00
CA TYR A 179 1.45 7.69 -8.56
C TYR A 179 1.27 6.23 -8.97
N CYS A 180 0.42 5.46 -8.29
CA CYS A 180 0.06 4.11 -8.76
C CYS A 180 -0.73 4.15 -10.08
N MET A 181 -1.67 5.09 -10.25
CA MET A 181 -2.40 5.28 -11.52
C MET A 181 -1.46 5.71 -12.65
N GLU A 182 -0.47 6.56 -12.37
CA GLU A 182 0.58 6.97 -13.32
C GLU A 182 1.65 5.88 -13.56
N ARG A 183 1.52 4.71 -12.92
CA ARG A 183 2.52 3.63 -12.93
C ARG A 183 3.92 4.09 -12.48
N ASN A 184 3.99 5.07 -11.59
CA ASN A 184 5.22 5.55 -10.97
C ASN A 184 5.38 5.00 -9.56
N TYR A 185 5.69 3.71 -9.45
CA TYR A 185 5.73 3.01 -8.18
C TYR A 185 6.87 3.49 -7.27
N MET A 186 8.00 3.96 -7.82
CA MET A 186 9.06 4.56 -7.01
C MET A 186 8.56 5.77 -6.21
N ARG A 187 7.84 6.70 -6.85
CA ARG A 187 7.27 7.87 -6.15
C ARG A 187 6.16 7.47 -5.19
N ALA A 188 5.32 6.52 -5.59
CA ALA A 188 4.29 5.96 -4.70
C ALA A 188 4.93 5.38 -3.42
N ASN A 189 6.07 4.70 -3.54
CA ASN A 189 6.81 4.14 -2.41
C ASN A 189 7.37 5.23 -1.49
N ASP A 190 7.90 6.32 -2.04
CA ASP A 190 8.40 7.45 -1.24
C ASP A 190 7.27 8.07 -0.42
N SER A 191 6.10 8.33 -1.03
CA SER A 191 4.91 8.81 -0.32
C SER A 191 4.43 7.80 0.75
N TYR A 192 4.49 6.49 0.46
CA TYR A 192 4.19 5.44 1.44
C TYR A 192 5.14 5.47 2.64
N LEU A 193 6.45 5.56 2.42
CA LEU A 193 7.44 5.62 3.50
C LEU A 193 7.23 6.84 4.39
N ARG A 194 6.91 7.99 3.80
CA ARG A 194 6.58 9.22 4.54
C ARG A 194 5.34 9.04 5.40
N LEU A 195 4.33 8.32 4.92
CA LEU A 195 3.13 7.99 5.68
C LEU A 195 3.43 6.99 6.81
N SER A 196 4.24 5.96 6.56
CA SER A 196 4.51 4.87 7.51
C SER A 196 5.50 5.22 8.63
N ILE A 197 6.37 6.22 8.43
CA ILE A 197 7.37 6.65 9.43
C ILE A 197 6.81 7.74 10.34
N GLY A 198 6.01 8.66 9.78
CA GLY A 198 5.40 9.78 10.51
C GLY A 198 6.43 10.82 10.95
N ASN A 199 6.18 12.07 10.55
CA ASN A 199 7.02 13.23 10.84
C ASN A 199 8.51 13.05 10.48
N SER A 200 8.83 13.10 9.18
CA SER A 200 10.21 13.38 8.73
C SER A 200 10.26 14.83 8.25
N PRO A 201 10.86 15.76 9.01
CA PRO A 201 11.16 17.08 8.49
C PRO A 201 12.34 16.91 7.52
N TRP A 202 12.16 17.17 6.23
CA TRP A 202 13.17 17.84 5.37
C TRP A 202 12.62 18.12 3.95
N PRO A 203 13.06 19.21 3.30
CA PRO A 203 12.48 19.82 2.12
C PRO A 203 12.77 18.96 0.87
N ILE A 204 11.75 18.77 0.04
CA ILE A 204 12.00 18.40 -1.35
C ILE A 204 12.44 19.69 -2.04
N GLY A 205 13.66 19.69 -2.56
CA GLY A 205 14.19 20.79 -3.36
C GLY A 205 13.26 21.10 -4.53
N LYS A 206 12.65 22.29 -4.49
CA LYS A 206 12.30 23.02 -5.70
C LYS A 206 13.41 24.04 -5.89
N GLN A 207 14.35 23.77 -6.81
CA GLN A 207 15.19 24.83 -7.36
C GLN A 207 14.28 25.85 -8.01
N GLY A 208 14.32 27.07 -7.48
CA GLY A 208 13.55 28.20 -7.95
C GLY A 208 14.01 29.44 -7.20
N LEU A 209 15.19 29.92 -7.58
CA LEU A 209 15.67 31.26 -7.23
C LEU A 209 14.57 32.28 -7.58
N HIS A 210 13.93 32.88 -6.59
CA HIS A 210 13.82 34.35 -6.50
C HIS A 210 13.23 34.80 -5.16
N ILE A 211 13.89 35.82 -4.63
CA ILE A 211 13.59 36.58 -3.43
C ILE A 211 12.20 37.21 -3.59
N HIS A 212 11.17 36.62 -2.99
CA HIS A 212 10.15 37.35 -2.24
C HIS A 212 9.32 36.37 -1.40
N GLU A 213 9.71 36.38 -0.13
CA GLU A 213 9.12 35.78 1.03
C GLU A 213 7.60 36.01 1.13
N ARG A 214 6.82 34.93 1.12
CA ARG A 214 5.48 34.90 1.72
C ARG A 214 5.44 33.81 2.79
N SER A 215 5.96 34.16 3.96
CA SER A 215 6.09 33.39 5.21
C SER A 215 4.77 32.92 5.87
N ALA A 216 3.69 32.67 5.12
CA ALA A 216 2.39 32.24 5.66
C ALA A 216 1.83 30.92 5.11
N ARG A 217 2.29 30.44 3.94
CA ARG A 217 1.77 29.19 3.33
C ARG A 217 2.49 27.91 3.78
N GLU A 218 3.66 28.02 4.40
CA GLU A 218 4.44 26.86 4.86
C GLU A 218 4.09 26.42 6.30
N LYS A 219 3.31 27.22 7.04
CA LYS A 219 2.95 26.94 8.45
C LYS A 219 1.70 26.09 8.66
N ILE A 220 0.91 25.80 7.61
CA ILE A 220 -0.36 25.06 7.74
C ILE A 220 -0.14 23.53 7.64
N PHE A 221 1.03 23.08 7.15
CA PHE A 221 1.35 21.65 6.94
C PHE A 221 2.47 21.15 7.88
N ALA A 222 2.55 21.68 9.10
CA ALA A 222 3.38 21.08 10.14
C ALA A 222 2.77 19.72 10.52
N SER A 223 3.24 18.68 9.84
CA SER A 223 2.60 17.37 9.76
C SER A 223 2.38 16.69 11.12
N GLN A 224 1.13 16.53 11.54
CA GLN A 224 0.75 15.76 12.74
C GLN A 224 0.66 14.24 12.49
N VAL A 225 1.29 13.75 11.42
CA VAL A 225 1.30 12.33 11.02
C VAL A 225 1.95 11.42 12.08
N ALA A 226 2.70 11.97 13.05
CA ALA A 226 3.28 11.20 14.16
C ALA A 226 2.22 10.48 15.03
N HIS A 227 1.04 11.08 15.24
CA HIS A 227 -0.01 10.45 16.05
C HIS A 227 -0.71 9.27 15.36
N VAL A 228 -0.74 9.29 14.02
CA VAL A 228 -1.39 8.27 13.16
C VAL A 228 -0.70 6.91 13.28
N LEU A 229 0.58 6.89 13.66
CA LEU A 229 1.35 5.66 13.80
C LEU A 229 1.27 5.01 15.18
N ASN A 230 0.56 5.63 16.12
CA ASN A 230 0.32 5.04 17.44
C ASN A 230 -0.85 4.05 17.44
N ASP A 231 -1.80 4.15 16.51
CA ASP A 231 -2.93 3.22 16.39
C ASP A 231 -2.56 1.96 15.57
N GLU A 232 -2.74 0.78 16.18
CA GLU A 232 -2.51 -0.52 15.54
C GLU A 232 -3.44 -0.74 14.34
N THR A 233 -4.67 -0.27 14.43
CA THR A 233 -5.66 -0.36 13.35
C THR A 233 -5.16 0.40 12.13
N GLN A 234 -4.58 1.58 12.35
CA GLN A 234 -4.01 2.41 11.28
C GLN A 234 -2.80 1.78 10.63
N ARG A 235 -1.88 1.24 11.43
CA ARG A 235 -0.72 0.50 10.91
C ARG A 235 -1.13 -0.68 10.03
N LYS A 236 -2.12 -1.47 10.46
CA LYS A 236 -2.64 -2.63 9.71
C LYS A 236 -3.16 -2.25 8.33
N TRP A 237 -3.96 -1.18 8.22
CA TRP A 237 -4.46 -0.76 6.90
C TRP A 237 -3.41 -0.03 6.07
N ILE A 238 -2.47 0.73 6.66
CA ILE A 238 -1.35 1.35 5.93
C ILE A 238 -0.50 0.25 5.26
N GLN A 239 -0.11 -0.79 5.99
CA GLN A 239 0.63 -1.91 5.43
C GLN A 239 -0.17 -2.66 4.35
N SER A 240 -1.49 -2.75 4.53
CA SER A 240 -2.36 -3.33 3.50
C SER A 240 -2.41 -2.50 2.22
N ILE A 241 -2.31 -1.16 2.31
CA ILE A 241 -2.14 -0.29 1.13
C ILE A 241 -0.84 -0.62 0.39
N LYS A 242 0.28 -0.83 1.09
CA LYS A 242 1.53 -1.26 0.44
C LYS A 242 1.37 -2.58 -0.31
N ARG A 243 0.63 -3.55 0.25
CA ARG A 243 0.31 -4.80 -0.46
C ARG A 243 -0.50 -4.55 -1.74
N LEU A 244 -1.46 -3.62 -1.71
CA LEU A 244 -2.17 -3.19 -2.92
C LEU A 244 -1.26 -2.51 -3.93
N MET A 245 -0.30 -1.69 -3.49
CA MET A 245 0.69 -1.07 -4.38
C MET A 245 1.56 -2.13 -5.08
N THR A 246 2.02 -3.13 -4.33
CA THR A 246 2.82 -4.24 -4.88
C THR A 246 1.99 -5.05 -5.88
N PHE A 247 0.72 -5.34 -5.56
CA PHE A 247 -0.19 -5.99 -6.50
C PHE A 247 -0.41 -5.15 -7.76
N SER A 248 -0.66 -3.85 -7.60
CA SER A 248 -0.81 -2.89 -8.72
C SER A 248 0.41 -2.90 -9.62
N GLN A 249 1.63 -2.91 -9.07
CA GLN A 249 2.86 -2.97 -9.87
C GLN A 249 2.98 -4.30 -10.63
N SER A 250 2.61 -5.41 -10.00
CA SER A 250 2.63 -6.72 -10.65
C SER A 250 1.62 -6.81 -11.79
N LYS A 251 0.44 -6.18 -11.64
CA LYS A 251 -0.64 -6.21 -12.63
C LYS A 251 -0.43 -5.20 -13.76
N TYR A 252 0.02 -4.00 -13.41
CA TYR A 252 0.25 -2.86 -14.30
C TYR A 252 1.73 -2.44 -14.20
N PRO A 253 2.65 -3.18 -14.82
CA PRO A 253 4.06 -2.84 -14.76
C PRO A 253 4.31 -1.45 -15.33
N PRO A 254 5.31 -0.72 -14.79
CA PRO A 254 5.69 0.58 -15.32
C PRO A 254 6.29 0.46 -16.72
N ASP A 255 6.12 1.49 -17.54
CA ASP A 255 6.67 1.52 -18.90
C ASP A 255 8.21 1.61 -18.89
N ASP A 256 8.79 2.09 -17.79
CA ASP A 256 10.24 2.17 -17.56
C ASP A 256 10.60 1.47 -16.24
N LEU A 257 11.63 0.62 -16.29
CA LEU A 257 12.21 -0.07 -15.13
C LEU A 257 12.67 0.90 -14.04
N SER A 258 13.04 2.13 -14.42
CA SER A 258 13.39 3.18 -13.45
C SER A 258 12.22 3.56 -12.54
N LYS A 259 10.97 3.28 -12.92
CA LYS A 259 9.76 3.60 -12.14
C LYS A 259 9.24 2.42 -11.33
N ALA A 260 9.86 1.24 -11.45
CA ALA A 260 9.51 0.06 -10.67
C ALA A 260 10.13 0.12 -9.26
N ILE A 261 9.43 -0.46 -8.29
CA ILE A 261 10.04 -0.82 -7.01
C ILE A 261 10.66 -2.20 -7.21
N GLY A 262 11.98 -2.31 -7.07
CA GLY A 262 12.71 -3.58 -7.15
C GLY A 262 12.39 -4.51 -5.99
#